data_AF-A0A3D6CBK4-F1
#
_entry.id   AF-A0A3D6CBK4-F1
#
_cell.length_a   1.000
_cell.length_b   1.000
_cell.length_c   1.000
_cell.angle_alpha   90.00
_cell.angle_beta   90.00
_cell.angle_gamma   90.00
#
_symmetry.space_group_name_H-M   'P 1'
#
loop_
_entity.id
_entity.type
_entity.pdbx_description
1 polymer ?
#
loop_
_entity_poly.entity_id
_entity_poly.type
_entity_poly.pdbx_seq_one_letter_code
_entity_poly.pdbx_strand_id
1 'polypeptide(L)'
;MKRELASWFSPALNKEMPIVSYGHYGFALLLVPTAAADYLEYERFQLMDTLAPFINGGKVRVFSINSINNESWLNNEMAGEHKAIRHNQFNEYVFNEVVPFIRTNTSAETPIITCGAS
;
A
#
# COMPACT_ATOMS: atom_id res chain seq x y z
N MET A 1 10.63 9.41 13.35
CA MET A 1 10.15 8.93 12.04
C MET A 1 9.05 9.84 11.53
N LYS A 2 9.22 10.47 10.36
CA LYS A 2 8.16 11.27 9.74
C LYS A 2 7.04 10.32 9.30
N ARG A 3 5.81 10.53 9.76
CA ARG A 3 4.63 9.71 9.44
C ARG A 3 3.55 10.59 8.83
N GLU A 4 3.03 10.21 7.67
CA GLU A 4 2.03 10.98 6.95
C GLU A 4 0.88 10.06 6.52
N LEU A 5 -0.34 10.46 6.84
CA LEU A 5 -1.56 9.79 6.42
C LEU A 5 -2.17 10.53 5.23
N ALA A 6 -2.65 9.77 4.26
CA ALA A 6 -3.47 10.28 3.18
C ALA A 6 -4.60 9.29 2.89
N SER A 7 -5.64 9.78 2.22
CA SER A 7 -6.71 8.95 1.68
C SER A 7 -7.32 9.65 0.47
N TRP A 8 -7.92 8.87 -0.41
CA TRP A 8 -8.75 9.40 -1.47
C TRP A 8 -9.81 8.37 -1.85
N PHE A 9 -10.86 8.85 -2.50
CA PHE A 9 -11.86 7.98 -3.09
C PHE A 9 -11.29 7.36 -4.36
N SER A 10 -11.11 6.04 -4.38
CA SER A 10 -10.64 5.31 -5.55
C SER A 10 -11.80 5.07 -6.51
N PRO A 11 -11.76 5.61 -7.74
CA PRO A 11 -12.75 5.30 -8.76
C PRO A 11 -12.68 3.84 -9.22
N ALA A 12 -11.48 3.22 -9.22
CA ALA A 12 -11.33 1.81 -9.59
C ALA A 12 -12.03 0.88 -8.59
N LEU A 13 -11.95 1.21 -7.29
CA LEU A 13 -12.52 0.38 -6.23
C LEU A 13 -13.90 0.84 -5.74
N ASN A 14 -14.34 2.04 -6.14
CA ASN A 14 -15.55 2.72 -5.70
C ASN A 14 -15.65 2.84 -4.17
N LYS A 15 -14.53 3.21 -3.53
CA LYS A 15 -14.44 3.38 -2.06
C LYS A 15 -13.27 4.27 -1.66
N GLU A 16 -13.34 4.81 -0.44
CA GLU A 16 -12.21 5.51 0.17
C GLU A 16 -11.07 4.52 0.49
N MET A 17 -9.86 4.85 0.05
CA MET A 17 -8.67 4.03 0.20
C MET A 17 -7.57 4.79 0.94
N PRO A 18 -7.28 4.45 2.21
CA PRO A 18 -6.20 5.08 2.96
C PRO A 18 -4.83 4.53 2.59
N ILE A 19 -3.82 5.38 2.76
CA ILE A 19 -2.40 5.05 2.67
C ILE A 19 -1.66 5.73 3.83
N VAL A 20 -0.64 5.07 4.36
CA VAL A 20 0.32 5.68 5.28
C VAL A 20 1.70 5.70 4.65
N SER A 21 2.49 6.73 4.93
CA SER A 21 3.88 6.78 4.54
C SER A 21 4.80 7.13 5.70
N TYR A 22 6.02 6.59 5.66
CA TYR A 22 7.05 6.80 6.67
C TYR A 22 8.38 7.18 6.02
N GLY A 23 9.04 8.19 6.57
CA GLY A 23 10.29 8.71 6.07
C GLY A 23 10.12 9.86 5.09
N HIS A 24 11.24 10.26 4.49
CA HIS A 24 11.31 11.48 3.70
C HIS A 24 12.17 11.35 2.44
N TYR A 25 13.01 10.32 2.33
CA TYR A 25 13.91 10.11 1.21
C TYR A 25 14.29 8.63 1.05
N GLY A 26 14.84 8.26 -0.11
CA GLY A 26 15.22 6.90 -0.48
C GLY A 26 14.32 6.31 -1.57
N PHE A 27 14.53 5.05 -1.90
CA PHE A 27 13.59 4.32 -2.75
C PHE A 27 12.26 4.13 -2.05
N ALA A 28 11.18 3.94 -2.82
CA ALA A 28 9.87 3.69 -2.27
C ALA A 28 9.70 2.18 -2.02
N LEU A 29 9.46 1.80 -0.76
CA LEU A 29 9.02 0.46 -0.40
C LEU A 29 7.50 0.47 -0.26
N LEU A 30 6.79 -0.16 -1.20
CA LEU A 30 5.34 -0.31 -1.17
C LEU A 30 4.97 -1.63 -0.48
N LEU A 31 4.41 -1.52 0.72
CA LEU A 31 3.90 -2.63 1.51
C LEU A 31 2.45 -2.93 1.13
N VAL A 32 2.25 -4.10 0.54
CA VAL A 32 0.92 -4.68 0.33
C VAL A 32 0.52 -5.42 1.61
N PRO A 33 -0.65 -5.14 2.22
CA PRO A 33 -1.06 -5.80 3.46
C PRO A 33 -1.19 -7.31 3.31
N THR A 34 -1.02 -8.03 4.41
CA THR A 34 -1.32 -9.46 4.45
C THR A 34 -2.83 -9.71 4.33
N ALA A 35 -3.19 -11.00 4.18
CA ALA A 35 -4.54 -11.55 4.05
C ALA A 35 -5.70 -10.58 4.37
N ALA A 36 -6.08 -10.40 5.63
CA ALA A 36 -7.26 -9.59 6.02
C ALA A 36 -6.88 -8.31 6.75
N ALA A 37 -5.65 -7.84 6.57
CA ALA A 37 -5.12 -6.72 7.33
C ALA A 37 -5.31 -5.38 6.62
N ASP A 38 -5.01 -4.30 7.33
CA ASP A 38 -5.12 -2.93 6.83
C ASP A 38 -3.74 -2.28 6.65
N TYR A 39 -3.74 -1.08 6.09
CA TYR A 39 -2.56 -0.25 5.82
C TYR A 39 -1.68 0.10 7.05
N LEU A 40 -2.15 -0.14 8.28
CA LEU A 40 -1.40 0.07 9.52
C LEU A 40 -0.90 -1.24 10.15
N GLU A 41 -1.11 -2.38 9.50
CA GLU A 41 -0.66 -3.69 9.98
C GLU A 41 0.81 -3.70 10.35
N TYR A 42 1.67 -3.31 9.42
CA TYR A 42 3.11 -3.34 9.60
C TYR A 42 3.59 -2.39 10.71
N GLU A 43 2.85 -1.31 11.00
CA GLU A 43 3.11 -0.44 12.15
C GLU A 43 2.75 -1.17 13.45
N ARG A 44 1.56 -1.78 13.51
CA ARG A 44 1.11 -2.55 14.70
C ARG A 44 2.02 -3.73 15.02
N PHE A 45 2.58 -4.37 14.00
CA PHE A 45 3.53 -5.49 14.16
C PHE A 45 5.01 -5.06 14.13
N GLN A 46 5.30 -3.80 14.48
CA GLN A 46 6.66 -3.31 14.80
C GLN A 46 7.68 -3.37 13.64
N LEU A 47 7.23 -3.56 12.38
CA LEU A 47 8.14 -3.50 11.24
C LEU A 47 8.73 -2.09 11.10
N MET A 48 7.93 -1.06 11.36
CA MET A 48 8.41 0.33 11.29
C MET A 48 9.53 0.59 12.30
N ASP A 49 9.40 0.07 13.53
CA ASP A 49 10.45 0.21 14.55
C ASP A 49 11.75 -0.46 14.12
N THR A 50 11.65 -1.65 13.53
CA THR A 50 12.81 -2.38 12.98
C THR A 50 13.48 -1.62 11.84
N LEU A 51 12.70 -0.97 10.98
CA LEU A 51 13.19 -0.19 9.84
C LEU A 51 13.59 1.25 10.22
N ALA A 52 13.36 1.68 11.46
CA ALA A 52 13.51 3.08 11.86
C ALA A 52 14.88 3.69 11.56
N PRO A 53 16.03 3.00 11.77
CA PRO A 53 17.33 3.55 11.40
C PRO A 53 17.45 3.88 9.90
N PHE A 54 16.88 3.03 9.03
CA PHE A 54 16.92 3.22 7.59
C PHE A 54 15.95 4.32 7.12
N ILE A 55 14.75 4.36 7.71
CA ILE A 55 13.73 5.36 7.40
C ILE A 55 14.18 6.76 7.85
N ASN A 56 14.69 6.88 9.08
CA ASN A 56 15.20 8.14 9.61
C ASN A 56 16.49 8.58 8.91
N GLY A 57 17.32 7.63 8.46
CA GLY A 57 18.52 7.91 7.68
C GLY A 57 18.29 8.20 6.19
N GLY A 58 17.03 8.25 5.73
CA GLY A 58 16.69 8.54 4.33
C GLY A 58 17.12 7.45 3.34
N LYS A 59 17.30 6.20 3.79
CA LYS A 59 17.65 5.08 2.91
C LYS A 59 16.43 4.48 2.22
N VAL A 60 15.28 4.55 2.87
CA VAL A 60 13.99 4.04 2.37
C VAL A 60 12.87 4.96 2.81
N ARG A 61 11.92 5.20 1.91
CA ARG A 61 10.61 5.76 2.26
C ARG A 61 9.56 4.66 2.09
N VAL A 62 8.86 4.36 3.17
CA VAL A 62 7.88 3.28 3.20
C VAL A 62 6.50 3.84 2.90
N PHE A 63 5.72 3.13 2.10
CA PHE A 63 4.31 3.38 1.83
C PHE A 63 3.54 2.09 2.12
N SER A 64 2.40 2.17 2.81
CA SER A 64 1.53 1.02 3.02
C SER A 64 0.10 1.38 2.67
N ILE A 65 -0.50 0.59 1.78
CA ILE A 65 -1.86 0.79 1.24
C ILE A 65 -2.84 -0.15 1.93
N ASN A 66 -4.14 0.12 1.82
CA ASN A 66 -5.15 -0.77 2.39
C ASN A 66 -5.40 -2.00 1.51
N SER A 67 -5.99 -3.06 2.09
CA SER A 67 -6.34 -4.30 1.37
C SER A 67 -7.82 -4.31 0.94
N ILE A 68 -8.11 -5.12 -0.08
CA ILE A 68 -9.47 -5.50 -0.50
C ILE A 68 -9.65 -7.01 -0.56
N ASN A 69 -8.79 -7.79 0.10
CA ASN A 69 -8.81 -9.25 0.01
C ASN A 69 -10.13 -9.88 0.46
N ASN A 70 -10.77 -9.35 1.51
CA ASN A 70 -12.11 -9.77 1.95
C ASN A 70 -13.21 -9.46 0.92
N GLU A 71 -12.94 -8.58 -0.03
CA GLU A 71 -13.83 -8.26 -1.15
C GLU A 71 -13.47 -9.06 -2.41
N SER A 72 -12.32 -9.76 -2.43
CA SER A 72 -11.83 -10.53 -3.57
C SER A 72 -11.50 -11.98 -3.17
N TRP A 73 -10.22 -12.35 -3.10
CA TRP A 73 -9.78 -13.73 -2.92
C TRP A 73 -10.36 -14.41 -1.68
N LEU A 74 -10.45 -13.68 -0.56
CA LEU A 74 -10.96 -14.19 0.72
C LEU A 74 -12.48 -14.06 0.88
N ASN A 75 -13.18 -13.57 -0.15
CA ASN A 75 -14.63 -13.54 -0.12
C ASN A 75 -15.20 -14.95 -0.39
N ASN A 76 -15.64 -15.66 0.64
CA ASN A 76 -16.15 -17.04 0.51
C ASN A 76 -17.52 -17.13 -0.18
N GLU A 77 -18.20 -16.01 -0.37
CA GLU A 77 -19.53 -15.93 -0.98
C GLU A 77 -19.49 -15.49 -2.45
N MET A 78 -18.32 -15.07 -2.94
CA MET A 78 -18.13 -14.55 -4.29
C MET A 78 -17.69 -15.66 -5.27
N ALA A 79 -18.32 -15.69 -6.45
CA ALA A 79 -17.89 -16.55 -7.56
C ALA A 79 -16.44 -16.27 -7.98
N GLY A 80 -15.69 -17.30 -8.38
CA GLY A 80 -14.24 -17.20 -8.61
C GLY A 80 -13.86 -16.14 -9.66
N GLU A 81 -14.63 -16.04 -10.74
CA GLU A 81 -14.49 -15.05 -11.80
C GLU A 81 -14.69 -13.62 -11.29
N HIS A 82 -15.64 -13.41 -10.36
CA HIS A 82 -15.88 -12.11 -9.76
C HIS A 82 -14.74 -11.71 -8.81
N LYS A 83 -14.12 -12.68 -8.12
CA LYS A 83 -12.91 -12.42 -7.31
C LYS A 83 -11.77 -11.89 -8.19
N ALA A 84 -11.55 -12.50 -9.35
CA ALA A 84 -10.53 -12.08 -10.30
C ALA A 84 -10.80 -10.68 -10.86
N ILE A 85 -12.05 -10.38 -11.23
CA ILE A 85 -12.46 -9.03 -11.66
C ILE A 85 -12.19 -8.00 -10.56
N ARG A 86 -12.59 -8.29 -9.32
CA ARG A 86 -12.38 -7.39 -8.18
C ARG A 86 -10.90 -7.19 -7.86
N HIS A 87 -10.08 -8.22 -8.03
CA HIS A 87 -8.63 -8.11 -7.88
C HIS A 87 -7.98 -7.28 -9.01
N ASN A 88 -8.50 -7.37 -10.24
CA ASN A 88 -8.04 -6.49 -11.33
C ASN A 88 -8.34 -5.02 -11.06
N GLN A 89 -9.48 -4.70 -10.44
CA GLN A 89 -9.78 -3.34 -10.00
C GLN A 89 -8.79 -2.84 -8.92
N PHE A 90 -8.30 -3.74 -8.05
CA PHE A 90 -7.22 -3.40 -7.12
C PHE A 90 -5.90 -3.13 -7.83
N ASN A 91 -5.59 -3.90 -8.87
CA ASN A 91 -4.43 -3.61 -9.71
C ASN A 91 -4.56 -2.24 -10.38
N GLU A 92 -5.74 -1.88 -10.89
CA GLU A 92 -6.00 -0.52 -11.42
C GLU A 92 -5.78 0.56 -10.37
N TYR A 93 -6.26 0.37 -9.14
CA TYR A 93 -5.99 1.28 -8.02
C TYR A 93 -4.48 1.43 -7.77
N VAL A 94 -3.72 0.33 -7.74
CA VAL A 94 -2.28 0.38 -7.51
C VAL A 94 -1.56 1.10 -8.65
N PHE A 95 -1.82 0.73 -9.91
CA PHE A 95 -1.09 1.27 -11.07
C PHE A 95 -1.47 2.70 -11.41
N ASN A 96 -2.76 3.04 -11.35
CA ASN A 96 -3.27 4.32 -11.83
C ASN A 96 -3.43 5.36 -10.70
N GLU A 97 -3.33 4.96 -9.43
CA GLU A 97 -3.57 5.86 -8.30
C GLU A 97 -2.39 5.85 -7.31
N VAL A 98 -2.00 4.68 -6.78
CA VAL A 98 -0.93 4.58 -5.78
C VAL A 98 0.44 4.91 -6.36
N VAL A 99 0.79 4.35 -7.53
CA VAL A 99 2.08 4.62 -8.17
C VAL A 99 2.25 6.13 -8.49
N PRO A 100 1.27 6.82 -9.10
CA PRO A 100 1.30 8.27 -9.25
C PRO A 100 1.41 9.03 -7.93
N PHE A 101 0.70 8.61 -6.89
CA PHE A 101 0.80 9.23 -5.56
C PHE A 101 2.22 9.13 -5.00
N ILE A 102 2.86 7.95 -5.07
CA ILE A 102 4.24 7.74 -4.63
C ILE A 102 5.18 8.66 -5.41
N ARG A 103 5.09 8.68 -6.74
CA ARG A 103 5.96 9.50 -7.61
C ARG A 103 5.81 11.00 -7.36
N THR A 104 4.59 11.47 -7.15
CA THR A 104 4.29 12.88 -6.82
C THR A 104 4.90 13.28 -5.48
N ASN A 105 4.90 12.37 -4.51
CA ASN A 105 5.46 12.63 -3.19
C ASN A 105 6.97 12.36 -3.12
N THR A 106 7.58 11.79 -4.16
CA THR A 106 9.01 11.46 -4.24
C THR A 106 9.63 12.09 -5.48
N SER A 107 9.83 11.31 -6.55
CA SER A 107 10.20 11.77 -7.89
C SER A 107 9.67 10.81 -8.95
N ALA A 108 9.60 11.26 -10.21
CA ALA A 108 9.17 10.42 -11.33
C ALA A 108 10.01 9.14 -11.51
N GLU A 109 11.31 9.23 -11.22
CA GLU A 109 12.30 8.16 -11.39
C GLU A 109 12.54 7.34 -10.11
N THR A 110 11.83 7.63 -9.01
CA THR A 110 12.02 6.89 -7.75
C THR A 110 11.66 5.41 -7.96
N PRO A 111 12.58 4.46 -7.69
CA PRO A 111 12.27 3.05 -7.76
C PRO A 111 11.20 2.68 -6.74
N ILE A 112 10.22 1.87 -7.17
CA ILE A 112 9.18 1.31 -6.30
C ILE A 112 9.43 -0.18 -6.17
N ILE A 113 9.74 -0.63 -4.96
CA ILE A 113 9.92 -2.04 -4.60
C ILE A 113 8.68 -2.48 -3.84
N THR A 114 8.03 -3.55 -4.28
CA THR A 114 6.87 -4.12 -3.59
C THR A 114 7.32 -5.18 -2.58
N CYS A 115 6.65 -5.20 -1.43
CA CYS A 115 6.84 -6.23 -0.41
C CYS A 115 5.47 -6.60 0.18
N GLY A 116 5.29 -7.87 0.48
CA GLY A 116 4.09 -8.41 1.10
C GLY A 116 4.40 -9.77 1.72
N ALA A 117 3.57 -10.18 2.68
CA ALA A 117 3.62 -11.50 3.28
C ALA A 117 2.26 -12.18 3.16
N SER A 118 2.28 -13.52 3.18
CA SER A 118 1.08 -14.37 3.16
C SER A 118 0.65 -14.76 4.56
#